data_AF-A0A3E5AL03-F1
#
_entry.id   AF-A0A3E5AL03-F1
#
_cell.length_a   1.000
_cell.length_b   1.000
_cell.length_c   1.000
_cell.angle_alpha   90.00
_cell.angle_beta   90.00
_cell.angle_gamma   90.00
#
_symmetry.space_group_name_H-M   'P 1'
#
loop_
_entity.id
_entity.type
_entity.pdbx_description
1 polymer ?
#
loop_
_entity_poly.entity_id
_entity_poly.type
_entity_poly.pdbx_seq_one_letter_code
_entity_poly.pdbx_strand_id
1 'polypeptide(L)'
;MQHIMTSMLNGYDTCEREYIAAVVFPDAIRAFTGERELSHFEENPKTGDISWMRFPNYMCVDKTFMEEWKSKDFLCHLSNDIEKGVLGQKTHIEKYREINQLLNLNKPAMYKGIEDHLKQDIVYDKYVRDYMGADRQAIFKDEDHAIYVAAYLIYKQRGILCNKEWLQNEIKPILEEQMPFLAENTFKYMHFTDSKYEKWVEDQDWSHLDEGPFPFEQYEKLYNDVSLFMRQGIDPTQEQSELAENIHRRKGR
;
A
#
# COMPACT_ATOMS: atom_id res chain seq x y z
N MET A 1 4.62 2.88 6.16
CA MET A 1 5.49 1.85 6.78
C MET A 1 5.02 0.44 6.42
N GLN A 2 3.71 0.15 6.57
CA GLN A 2 3.09 -1.15 6.25
C GLN A 2 3.48 -1.70 4.86
N HIS A 3 3.49 -0.87 3.81
CA HIS A 3 3.82 -1.32 2.45
C HIS A 3 5.23 -1.90 2.28
N ILE A 4 6.21 -1.25 2.91
CA ILE A 4 7.62 -1.67 2.87
C ILE A 4 7.75 -3.00 3.62
N MET A 5 7.18 -3.09 4.81
CA MET A 5 7.22 -4.31 5.62
C MET A 5 6.53 -5.49 4.93
N THR A 6 5.38 -5.23 4.30
CA THR A 6 4.65 -6.24 3.51
C THR A 6 5.49 -6.74 2.33
N SER A 7 6.25 -5.85 1.70
CA SER A 7 7.22 -6.25 0.66
C SER A 7 8.35 -7.09 1.22
N MET A 8 8.86 -6.78 2.41
CA MET A 8 9.92 -7.56 3.05
C MET A 8 9.48 -8.98 3.44
N LEU A 9 8.22 -9.15 3.85
CA LEU A 9 7.58 -10.47 4.05
C LEU A 9 7.44 -11.25 2.73
N ASN A 10 7.53 -10.55 1.60
CA ASN A 10 7.46 -11.10 0.25
C ASN A 10 8.83 -11.30 -0.41
N GLY A 11 9.91 -11.23 0.37
CA GLY A 11 11.25 -11.55 -0.08
C GLY A 11 12.05 -10.34 -0.59
N TYR A 12 11.43 -9.15 -0.66
CA TYR A 12 12.14 -7.94 -1.05
C TYR A 12 13.03 -7.41 0.07
N ASP A 13 14.06 -6.64 -0.26
CA ASP A 13 14.94 -6.03 0.73
C ASP A 13 15.44 -4.63 0.39
N THR A 14 16.20 -4.02 1.30
CA THR A 14 16.65 -2.63 1.21
C THR A 14 17.75 -2.42 0.15
N CYS A 15 18.28 -3.50 -0.45
CA CYS A 15 19.13 -3.42 -1.63
C CYS A 15 18.33 -3.10 -2.90
N GLU A 16 17.02 -3.40 -2.93
CA GLU A 16 16.12 -3.13 -4.05
C GLU A 16 15.55 -1.70 -3.98
N ARG A 17 16.45 -0.71 -3.90
CA ARG A 17 16.16 0.69 -3.54
C ARG A 17 15.05 1.34 -4.38
N GLU A 18 15.09 1.19 -5.71
CA GLU A 18 14.04 1.73 -6.60
C GLU A 18 12.67 1.09 -6.32
N TYR A 19 12.61 -0.22 -6.10
CA TYR A 19 11.37 -0.93 -5.77
C TYR A 19 10.83 -0.50 -4.40
N ILE A 20 11.69 -0.42 -3.37
CA ILE A 20 11.30 -0.03 -2.01
C ILE A 20 10.76 1.40 -1.97
N ALA A 21 11.33 2.33 -2.73
CA ALA A 21 10.74 3.67 -2.86
C ALA A 21 9.43 3.63 -3.65
N ALA A 22 9.35 2.82 -4.71
CA ALA A 22 8.17 2.72 -5.56
C ALA A 22 6.94 2.14 -4.85
N VAL A 23 7.11 1.25 -3.86
CA VAL A 23 5.97 0.70 -3.10
C VAL A 23 5.27 1.70 -2.19
N VAL A 24 5.86 2.88 -1.98
CA VAL A 24 5.21 3.98 -1.24
C VAL A 24 4.96 5.21 -2.10
N PHE A 25 5.38 5.18 -3.37
CA PHE A 25 5.28 6.31 -4.28
C PHE A 25 3.83 6.72 -4.62
N PRO A 26 2.87 5.80 -4.82
CA PRO A 26 1.48 6.18 -5.09
C PRO A 26 0.87 7.02 -3.97
N ASP A 27 1.27 6.77 -2.73
CA ASP A 27 0.90 7.60 -1.58
C ASP A 27 1.71 8.89 -1.50
N ALA A 28 3.03 8.79 -1.65
CA ALA A 28 3.94 9.93 -1.55
C ALA A 28 3.56 11.04 -2.54
N ILE A 29 3.30 10.67 -3.81
CA ILE A 29 3.04 11.63 -4.89
C ILE A 29 1.76 12.43 -4.69
N ARG A 30 0.86 11.99 -3.79
CA ARG A 30 -0.35 12.73 -3.40
C ARG A 30 -0.06 14.07 -2.74
N ALA A 31 1.13 14.26 -2.19
CA ALA A 31 1.58 15.58 -1.75
C ALA A 31 1.56 16.61 -2.89
N PHE A 32 1.70 16.17 -4.14
CA PHE A 32 1.67 17.02 -5.33
C PHE A 32 0.42 16.80 -6.18
N THR A 33 -0.13 15.59 -6.25
CA THR A 33 -1.33 15.29 -7.05
C THR A 33 -2.64 15.55 -6.31
N GLY A 34 -2.64 15.55 -4.99
CA GLY A 34 -3.81 15.77 -4.13
C GLY A 34 -4.73 14.56 -4.02
N GLU A 35 -5.35 14.17 -5.13
CA GLU A 35 -6.40 13.14 -5.18
C GLU A 35 -5.79 11.73 -5.16
N ARG A 36 -6.24 10.88 -4.23
CA ARG A 36 -5.77 9.48 -4.09
C ARG A 36 -6.15 8.68 -5.33
N GLU A 37 -7.36 8.96 -5.82
CA GLU A 37 -8.04 8.33 -6.94
C GLU A 37 -7.16 8.29 -8.20
N LEU A 38 -6.34 9.32 -8.40
CA LEU A 38 -5.42 9.43 -9.52
C LEU A 38 -4.28 8.41 -9.45
N SER A 39 -3.60 8.32 -8.30
CA SER A 39 -2.45 7.42 -8.13
C SER A 39 -2.84 5.99 -7.78
N HIS A 40 -4.08 5.77 -7.35
CA HIS A 40 -4.62 4.48 -6.92
C HIS A 40 -5.63 3.89 -7.90
N PHE A 41 -5.87 4.51 -9.06
CA PHE A 41 -6.74 3.97 -10.12
C PHE A 41 -8.16 3.67 -9.65
N GLU A 42 -8.74 4.60 -8.90
CA GLU A 42 -10.01 4.36 -8.23
C GLU A 42 -11.22 4.67 -9.11
N GLU A 43 -12.22 3.78 -9.05
CA GLU A 43 -13.50 3.92 -9.74
C GLU A 43 -14.46 4.83 -8.98
N ASN A 44 -15.13 5.70 -9.73
CA ASN A 44 -16.25 6.46 -9.23
C ASN A 44 -17.50 5.55 -9.14
N PRO A 45 -18.02 5.28 -7.93
CA PRO A 45 -19.14 4.35 -7.77
C PRO A 45 -20.44 4.84 -8.40
N LYS A 46 -20.57 6.14 -8.72
CA LYS A 46 -21.78 6.70 -9.35
C LYS A 46 -21.79 6.55 -10.86
N THR A 47 -20.62 6.62 -11.49
CA THR A 47 -20.49 6.70 -12.96
C THR A 47 -19.79 5.50 -13.57
N GLY A 48 -19.05 4.72 -12.77
CA GLY A 48 -18.15 3.66 -13.26
C GLY A 48 -16.88 4.18 -13.93
N ASP A 49 -16.66 5.50 -13.91
CA ASP A 49 -15.48 6.12 -14.50
C ASP A 49 -14.26 5.97 -13.58
N ILE A 50 -13.14 5.56 -14.15
CA ILE A 50 -11.92 5.18 -13.41
C ILE A 50 -10.93 6.32 -13.52
N SER A 51 -10.55 6.91 -12.39
CA SER A 51 -9.45 7.89 -12.36
C SER A 51 -8.12 7.19 -12.63
N TRP A 52 -7.18 7.84 -13.30
CA TRP A 52 -5.87 7.25 -13.59
C TRP A 52 -4.80 8.30 -13.81
N MET A 53 -3.55 7.88 -13.63
CA MET A 53 -2.37 8.65 -13.98
C MET A 53 -1.34 7.76 -14.68
N ARG A 54 -0.69 8.31 -15.70
CA ARG A 54 0.60 7.79 -16.19
C ARG A 54 1.67 8.23 -15.23
N PHE A 55 2.28 7.30 -14.51
CA PHE A 55 3.40 7.63 -13.65
C PHE A 55 4.60 8.09 -14.49
N PRO A 56 5.33 9.11 -14.03
CA PRO A 56 6.62 9.47 -14.61
C PRO A 56 7.60 8.29 -14.54
N ASN A 57 8.57 8.24 -15.45
CA ASN A 57 9.60 7.19 -15.49
C ASN A 57 10.76 7.44 -14.50
N TYR A 58 10.51 8.18 -13.43
CA TYR A 58 11.41 8.42 -12.31
C TYR A 58 10.58 9.00 -11.14
N MET A 59 11.03 8.78 -9.90
CA MET A 59 10.35 9.28 -8.70
C MET A 59 10.90 10.62 -8.18
N CYS A 60 12.02 11.10 -8.75
CA CYS A 60 12.58 12.43 -8.49
C CYS A 60 11.76 13.50 -9.23
N VAL A 61 10.54 13.74 -8.75
CA VAL A 61 9.60 14.73 -9.28
C VAL A 61 9.35 15.80 -8.23
N ASP A 62 9.16 17.04 -8.66
CA ASP A 62 8.75 18.13 -7.79
C ASP A 62 7.30 18.53 -8.04
N LYS A 63 6.80 19.46 -7.22
CA LYS A 63 5.41 19.93 -7.32
C LYS A 63 5.10 20.58 -8.66
N THR A 64 6.00 21.43 -9.17
CA THR A 64 5.82 22.15 -10.44
C THR A 64 5.72 21.18 -11.61
N PHE A 65 6.60 20.18 -11.64
CA PHE A 65 6.57 19.13 -12.64
C PHE A 65 5.25 18.36 -12.60
N MET A 66 4.77 17.98 -11.40
CA MET A 66 3.52 17.23 -11.28
C MET A 66 2.28 18.07 -11.59
N GLU A 67 2.29 19.38 -11.32
CA GLU A 67 1.24 20.30 -11.75
C GLU A 67 1.17 20.38 -13.29
N GLU A 68 2.32 20.51 -13.96
CA GLU A 68 2.38 20.47 -15.42
C GLU A 68 1.94 19.09 -15.96
N TRP A 69 2.40 18.01 -15.33
CA TRP A 69 2.05 16.63 -15.72
C TRP A 69 0.53 16.41 -15.69
N LYS A 70 -0.13 16.87 -14.61
CA LYS A 70 -1.58 16.78 -14.44
C LYS A 70 -2.37 17.66 -15.40
N SER A 71 -1.78 18.74 -15.91
CA SER A 71 -2.48 19.62 -16.87
C SER A 71 -2.67 19.00 -18.25
N LYS A 72 -2.08 17.82 -18.50
CA LYS A 72 -2.13 17.10 -19.77
C LYS A 72 -3.14 15.97 -19.67
N ASP A 73 -4.28 16.11 -20.34
CA ASP A 73 -5.39 15.12 -20.32
C ASP A 73 -4.97 13.71 -20.81
N PHE A 74 -3.87 13.59 -21.54
CA PHE A 74 -3.32 12.30 -21.99
C PHE A 74 -2.38 11.65 -20.96
N LEU A 75 -2.07 12.33 -19.86
CA LEU A 75 -1.23 11.85 -18.76
C LEU A 75 -2.03 11.59 -17.48
N CYS A 76 -3.14 12.28 -17.27
CA CYS A 76 -4.00 12.11 -16.11
C CYS A 76 -5.47 12.24 -16.49
N HIS A 77 -6.32 11.51 -15.78
CA HIS A 77 -7.77 11.63 -15.84
C HIS A 77 -8.34 11.47 -14.44
N LEU A 78 -9.08 12.47 -13.96
CA LEU A 78 -9.77 12.43 -12.67
C LEU A 78 -11.27 12.35 -12.94
N SER A 79 -11.93 11.35 -12.37
CA SER A 79 -13.38 11.26 -12.46
C SER A 79 -14.06 12.39 -11.70
N ASN A 80 -15.09 12.99 -12.30
CA ASN A 80 -15.86 14.07 -11.68
C ASN A 80 -16.76 13.54 -10.55
N ASP A 81 -16.90 14.31 -9.47
CA ASP A 81 -17.82 14.04 -8.35
C ASP A 81 -17.61 12.68 -7.65
N ILE A 82 -16.37 12.16 -7.70
CA ILE A 82 -15.99 10.95 -6.96
C ILE A 82 -16.12 11.21 -5.46
N GLU A 83 -16.81 10.28 -4.78
CA GLU A 83 -17.04 10.38 -3.34
C GLU A 83 -15.76 10.03 -2.58
N LYS A 84 -15.35 10.90 -1.66
CA LYS A 84 -14.17 10.66 -0.83
C LYS A 84 -14.53 9.76 0.35
N GLY A 85 -14.02 8.52 0.34
CA GLY A 85 -14.21 7.53 1.40
C GLY A 85 -13.04 7.48 2.38
N VAL A 86 -13.27 6.96 3.59
CA VAL A 86 -12.22 6.73 4.61
C VAL A 86 -11.19 5.69 4.13
N LEU A 87 -11.62 4.71 3.34
CA LEU A 87 -10.82 3.61 2.77
C LEU A 87 -10.62 3.75 1.25
N GLY A 88 -10.83 4.95 0.71
CA GLY A 88 -10.91 5.19 -0.72
C GLY A 88 -12.03 4.42 -1.43
N GLN A 89 -11.94 4.31 -2.75
CA GLN A 89 -12.89 3.61 -3.61
C GLN A 89 -12.27 2.35 -4.21
N LYS A 90 -12.98 1.66 -5.11
CA LYS A 90 -12.50 0.43 -5.73
C LYS A 90 -11.34 0.72 -6.67
N THR A 91 -10.16 0.20 -6.35
CA THR A 91 -8.96 0.24 -7.20
C THR A 91 -9.07 -0.71 -8.40
N HIS A 92 -8.65 -0.27 -9.58
CA HIS A 92 -8.58 -1.07 -10.82
C HIS A 92 -7.15 -1.27 -11.29
N ILE A 93 -6.52 -2.39 -10.89
CA ILE A 93 -5.13 -2.68 -11.23
C ILE A 93 -4.90 -2.93 -12.73
N GLU A 94 -5.88 -3.46 -13.44
CA GLU A 94 -5.80 -3.62 -14.90
C GLU A 94 -5.69 -2.26 -15.60
N LYS A 95 -6.32 -1.21 -15.06
CA LYS A 95 -6.18 0.14 -15.61
C LYS A 95 -4.76 0.67 -15.43
N TYR A 96 -4.14 0.39 -14.28
CA TYR A 96 -2.73 0.68 -14.06
C TYR A 96 -1.85 -0.02 -15.11
N ARG A 97 -2.06 -1.33 -15.30
CA ARG A 97 -1.33 -2.15 -16.26
C ARG A 97 -1.48 -1.62 -17.68
N GLU A 98 -2.71 -1.30 -18.12
CA GLU A 98 -3.01 -0.75 -19.45
C GLU A 98 -2.25 0.57 -19.70
N ILE A 99 -2.35 1.50 -18.75
CA ILE A 99 -1.89 2.88 -18.93
C ILE A 99 -0.37 3.02 -18.78
N ASN A 100 0.27 2.17 -17.96
CA ASN A 100 1.67 2.32 -17.55
C ASN A 100 2.62 1.32 -18.24
N GLN A 101 2.28 0.82 -19.44
CA GLN A 101 3.17 -0.08 -20.20
C GLN A 101 4.55 0.53 -20.52
N LEU A 102 4.61 1.84 -20.80
CA LEU A 102 5.90 2.51 -21.00
C LEU A 102 6.73 2.56 -19.71
N LEU A 103 6.10 2.65 -18.54
CA LEU A 103 6.81 2.54 -17.27
C LEU A 103 7.34 1.12 -17.09
N ASN A 104 6.54 0.10 -17.37
CA ASN A 104 6.97 -1.30 -17.30
C ASN A 104 8.22 -1.57 -18.16
N LEU A 105 8.22 -1.06 -19.39
CA LEU A 105 9.33 -1.24 -20.33
C LEU A 105 10.61 -0.52 -19.88
N ASN A 106 10.48 0.72 -19.39
CA ASN A 106 11.64 1.57 -19.10
C ASN A 106 12.15 1.46 -17.67
N LYS A 107 11.26 1.11 -16.73
CA LYS A 107 11.46 1.15 -15.28
C LYS A 107 10.73 -0.02 -14.59
N PRO A 108 11.14 -1.27 -14.84
CA PRO A 108 10.42 -2.45 -14.37
C PRO A 108 10.35 -2.57 -12.84
N ALA A 109 11.40 -2.17 -12.10
CA ALA A 109 11.38 -2.23 -10.63
C ALA A 109 10.42 -1.19 -10.04
N MET A 110 10.41 0.03 -10.56
CA MET A 110 9.42 1.05 -10.19
C MET A 110 7.99 0.61 -10.54
N TYR A 111 7.79 0.05 -11.75
CA TYR A 111 6.50 -0.48 -12.15
C TYR A 111 6.02 -1.56 -11.18
N LYS A 112 6.87 -2.55 -10.86
CA LYS A 112 6.51 -3.63 -9.94
C LYS A 112 6.21 -3.12 -8.54
N GLY A 113 6.98 -2.15 -8.02
CA GLY A 113 6.74 -1.57 -6.70
C GLY A 113 5.39 -0.86 -6.61
N ILE A 114 5.04 -0.06 -7.62
CA ILE A 114 3.73 0.59 -7.70
C ILE A 114 2.61 -0.46 -7.84
N GLU A 115 2.79 -1.47 -8.69
CA GLU A 115 1.80 -2.54 -8.85
C GLU A 115 1.54 -3.25 -7.51
N ASP A 116 2.60 -3.57 -6.77
CA ASP A 116 2.48 -4.27 -5.50
C ASP A 116 1.88 -3.40 -4.40
N HIS A 117 2.14 -2.09 -4.40
CA HIS A 117 1.40 -1.15 -3.56
C HIS A 117 -0.10 -1.26 -3.81
N LEU A 118 -0.54 -1.20 -5.08
CA LEU A 118 -1.96 -1.31 -5.42
C LEU A 118 -2.56 -2.65 -4.99
N LYS A 119 -1.84 -3.77 -5.16
CA LYS A 119 -2.30 -5.09 -4.70
C LYS A 119 -2.46 -5.14 -3.18
N GLN A 120 -1.51 -4.57 -2.45
CA GLN A 120 -1.56 -4.50 -0.99
C GLN A 120 -2.82 -3.74 -0.56
N ASP A 121 -3.05 -2.54 -1.10
CA ASP A 121 -4.23 -1.73 -0.80
C ASP A 121 -5.54 -2.45 -1.13
N ILE A 122 -5.65 -3.11 -2.29
CA ILE A 122 -6.86 -3.85 -2.65
C ILE A 122 -7.22 -4.91 -1.60
N VAL A 123 -6.21 -5.60 -1.04
CA VAL A 123 -6.42 -6.64 -0.04
C VAL A 123 -6.72 -6.03 1.33
N TYR A 124 -6.00 -4.99 1.73
CA TYR A 124 -6.23 -4.28 2.99
C TYR A 124 -7.59 -3.59 3.02
N ASP A 125 -7.94 -2.83 1.98
CA ASP A 125 -9.22 -2.13 1.87
C ASP A 125 -10.39 -3.13 1.92
N LYS A 126 -10.23 -4.31 1.30
CA LYS A 126 -11.22 -5.38 1.41
C LYS A 126 -11.31 -5.92 2.84
N TYR A 127 -10.19 -6.23 3.47
CA TYR A 127 -10.16 -6.70 4.85
C TYR A 127 -10.87 -5.72 5.79
N VAL A 128 -10.56 -4.42 5.68
CA VAL A 128 -11.21 -3.41 6.52
C VAL A 128 -12.72 -3.35 6.23
N ARG A 129 -13.14 -3.39 4.96
CA ARG A 129 -14.57 -3.40 4.59
C ARG A 129 -15.31 -4.62 5.14
N ASP A 130 -14.68 -5.80 5.09
CA ASP A 130 -15.30 -7.06 5.50
C ASP A 130 -15.40 -7.19 7.03
N TYR A 131 -14.44 -6.64 7.79
CA TYR A 131 -14.31 -6.92 9.22
C TYR A 131 -14.48 -5.70 10.15
N MET A 132 -14.28 -4.48 9.67
CA MET A 132 -14.24 -3.28 10.53
C MET A 132 -15.29 -2.22 10.15
N GLY A 133 -15.60 -2.08 8.86
CA GLY A 133 -16.44 -1.00 8.36
C GLY A 133 -15.71 0.35 8.32
N ALA A 134 -16.45 1.46 8.41
CA ALA A 134 -15.94 2.81 8.14
C ALA A 134 -15.48 3.60 9.38
N ASP A 135 -15.32 2.95 10.54
CA ASP A 135 -14.84 3.64 11.75
C ASP A 135 -13.34 3.92 11.66
N ARG A 136 -13.00 5.19 11.43
CA ARG A 136 -11.63 5.67 11.29
C ARG A 136 -10.74 5.39 12.51
N GLN A 137 -11.27 5.47 13.73
CA GLN A 137 -10.45 5.22 14.92
C GLN A 137 -10.14 3.74 15.07
N ALA A 138 -11.11 2.88 14.75
CA ALA A 138 -10.89 1.45 14.72
C ALA A 138 -9.81 1.10 13.68
N ILE A 139 -9.89 1.66 12.48
CA ILE A 139 -8.94 1.46 11.38
C ILE A 139 -7.51 1.79 11.81
N PHE A 140 -7.29 2.96 12.42
CA PHE A 140 -5.94 3.34 12.86
C PHE A 140 -5.39 2.41 13.95
N LYS A 141 -6.23 1.95 14.87
CA LYS A 141 -5.81 0.99 15.90
C LYS A 141 -5.42 -0.35 15.29
N ASP A 142 -6.17 -0.81 14.28
CA ASP A 142 -5.86 -2.03 13.54
C ASP A 142 -4.59 -1.88 12.71
N GLU A 143 -4.39 -0.74 12.04
CA GLU A 143 -3.20 -0.48 11.24
C GLU A 143 -1.92 -0.54 12.08
N ASP A 144 -1.90 0.12 13.24
CA ASP A 144 -0.76 0.04 14.17
C ASP A 144 -0.49 -1.40 14.62
N HIS A 145 -1.56 -2.15 14.94
CA HIS A 145 -1.42 -3.56 15.35
C HIS A 145 -0.93 -4.45 14.22
N ALA A 146 -1.44 -4.26 13.00
CA ALA A 146 -1.01 -4.97 11.81
C ALA A 146 0.48 -4.72 11.57
N ILE A 147 0.94 -3.46 11.63
CA ILE A 147 2.35 -3.11 11.50
C ILE A 147 3.20 -3.82 12.57
N TYR A 148 2.74 -3.87 13.83
CA TYR A 148 3.42 -4.60 14.90
C TYR A 148 3.52 -6.11 14.61
N VAL A 149 2.44 -6.72 14.11
CA VAL A 149 2.45 -8.12 13.65
C VAL A 149 3.43 -8.32 12.49
N ALA A 150 3.47 -7.40 11.52
CA ALA A 150 4.44 -7.47 10.43
C ALA A 150 5.88 -7.38 10.95
N ALA A 151 6.16 -6.54 11.96
CA ALA A 151 7.48 -6.43 12.58
C ALA A 151 7.89 -7.76 13.22
N TYR A 152 6.98 -8.39 13.97
CA TYR A 152 7.20 -9.72 14.54
C TYR A 152 7.51 -10.77 13.45
N LEU A 153 6.70 -10.81 12.39
CA LEU A 153 6.88 -11.79 11.31
C LEU A 153 8.21 -11.59 10.57
N ILE A 154 8.61 -10.34 10.30
CA ILE A 154 9.90 -10.02 9.68
C ILE A 154 11.05 -10.40 10.63
N TYR A 155 10.95 -10.06 11.92
CA TYR A 155 11.96 -10.41 12.91
C TYR A 155 12.13 -11.93 13.02
N LYS A 156 11.02 -12.68 13.09
CA LYS A 156 11.02 -14.14 13.13
C LYS A 156 11.64 -14.76 11.87
N GLN A 157 11.37 -14.22 10.69
CA GLN A 157 11.85 -14.78 9.43
C GLN A 157 13.27 -14.36 9.06
N ARG A 158 13.69 -13.15 9.46
CA ARG A 158 14.88 -12.47 8.92
C ARG A 158 15.81 -11.91 9.99
N GLY A 159 15.40 -11.88 11.26
CA GLY A 159 16.15 -11.26 12.35
C GLY A 159 16.21 -9.73 12.27
N ILE A 160 15.41 -9.11 11.40
CA ILE A 160 15.41 -7.65 11.21
C ILE A 160 14.40 -7.03 12.17
N LEU A 161 14.88 -6.11 13.00
CA LEU A 161 14.05 -5.35 13.92
C LEU A 161 13.57 -4.07 13.21
N CYS A 162 12.33 -4.05 12.74
CA CYS A 162 11.74 -2.91 12.02
C CYS A 162 11.34 -1.76 12.97
N ASN A 163 12.28 -1.27 13.77
CA ASN A 163 12.10 -0.14 14.68
C ASN A 163 12.44 1.20 13.99
N LYS A 164 12.39 2.29 14.76
CA LYS A 164 12.73 3.63 14.30
C LYS A 164 14.17 3.75 13.78
N GLU A 165 15.11 3.07 14.42
CA GLU A 165 16.51 3.05 14.00
C GLU A 165 16.66 2.42 12.61
N TRP A 166 16.00 1.29 12.37
CA TRP A 166 15.95 0.66 11.06
C TRP A 166 15.32 1.58 10.01
N LEU A 167 14.21 2.25 10.33
CA LEU A 167 13.61 3.23 9.41
C LEU A 167 14.57 4.38 9.06
N GLN A 168 15.27 4.92 10.05
CA GLN A 168 16.24 6.02 9.86
C GLN A 168 17.46 5.61 9.04
N ASN A 169 17.99 4.41 9.29
CA ASN A 169 19.26 3.97 8.72
C ASN A 169 19.09 3.28 7.36
N GLU A 170 17.99 2.56 7.16
CA GLU A 170 17.80 1.72 5.98
C GLU A 170 16.77 2.28 5.00
N ILE A 171 15.66 2.84 5.51
CA ILE A 171 14.55 3.29 4.65
C ILE A 171 14.69 4.74 4.25
N LYS A 172 14.92 5.65 5.21
CA LYS A 172 15.02 7.09 4.93
C LYS A 172 16.04 7.41 3.82
N PRO A 173 17.25 6.82 3.77
CA PRO A 173 18.21 7.10 2.70
C PRO A 173 17.71 6.63 1.32
N ILE A 174 16.90 5.57 1.26
CA ILE A 174 16.27 5.13 0.01
C ILE A 174 15.30 6.19 -0.49
N LEU A 175 14.45 6.72 0.39
CA LEU A 175 13.48 7.76 0.02
C LEU A 175 14.18 9.04 -0.43
N GLU A 176 15.22 9.47 0.30
CA GLU A 176 16.00 10.67 -0.02
C GLU A 176 16.74 10.56 -1.36
N GLU A 177 17.23 9.37 -1.71
CA GLU A 177 17.88 9.13 -2.99
C GLU A 177 16.88 9.08 -4.16
N GLN A 178 15.78 8.32 -3.99
CA GLN A 178 14.89 7.97 -5.09
C GLN A 178 13.81 9.02 -5.34
N MET A 179 13.32 9.68 -4.28
CA MET A 179 12.26 10.68 -4.33
C MET A 179 12.52 11.86 -3.37
N PRO A 180 13.63 12.60 -3.53
CA PRO A 180 14.09 13.60 -2.55
C PRO A 180 13.04 14.66 -2.17
N PHE A 181 12.25 15.12 -3.15
CA PHE A 181 11.21 16.14 -2.92
C PHE A 181 9.99 15.63 -2.14
N LEU A 182 9.84 14.31 -2.02
CA LEU A 182 8.75 13.65 -1.30
C LEU A 182 9.22 12.95 -0.03
N ALA A 183 10.53 12.74 0.13
CA ALA A 183 11.12 11.92 1.18
C ALA A 183 10.71 12.36 2.59
N GLU A 184 10.84 13.66 2.91
CA GLU A 184 10.52 14.19 4.24
C GLU A 184 9.03 14.01 4.57
N ASN A 185 8.14 14.41 3.66
CA ASN A 185 6.71 14.28 3.86
C ASN A 185 6.28 12.81 3.97
N THR A 186 6.88 11.92 3.18
CA THR A 186 6.59 10.49 3.21
C THR A 186 7.08 9.85 4.50
N PHE A 187 8.31 10.15 4.92
CA PHE A 187 8.94 9.60 6.11
C PHE A 187 8.22 10.04 7.39
N LYS A 188 7.64 11.24 7.41
CA LYS A 188 6.84 11.74 8.54
C LYS A 188 5.71 10.78 8.93
N TYR A 189 5.13 10.03 8.00
CA TYR A 189 4.05 9.08 8.27
C TYR A 189 4.55 7.65 8.57
N MET A 190 5.87 7.41 8.59
CA MET A 190 6.44 6.10 8.91
C MET A 190 6.70 5.96 10.41
N HIS A 191 5.64 5.90 11.19
CA HIS A 191 5.68 5.65 12.64
C HIS A 191 4.38 4.96 13.08
N PHE A 192 4.40 4.37 14.28
CA PHE A 192 3.16 3.96 14.95
C PHE A 192 2.44 5.17 15.49
N THR A 193 1.11 5.22 15.36
CA THR A 193 0.31 6.31 15.93
C THR A 193 0.28 6.22 17.46
N ASP A 194 0.15 5.01 17.99
CA ASP A 194 0.27 4.70 19.42
C ASP A 194 1.71 4.26 19.76
N SER A 195 2.40 5.07 20.56
CA SER A 195 3.82 4.89 20.89
C SER A 195 4.12 3.60 21.67
N LYS A 196 3.11 2.93 22.24
CA LYS A 196 3.31 1.64 22.89
C LYS A 196 3.83 0.58 21.92
N TYR A 197 3.39 0.60 20.65
CA TYR A 197 3.83 -0.38 19.66
C TYR A 197 5.29 -0.16 19.29
N GLU A 198 5.73 1.11 19.20
CA GLU A 198 7.15 1.44 19.00
C GLU A 198 7.98 0.85 20.14
N LYS A 199 7.53 1.00 21.40
CA LYS A 199 8.19 0.41 22.56
C LYS A 199 8.20 -1.13 22.53
N TRP A 200 7.09 -1.76 22.16
CA TRP A 200 7.01 -3.23 22.06
C TRP A 200 7.97 -3.78 21.00
N VAL A 201 8.08 -3.12 19.84
CA VAL A 201 9.07 -3.50 18.82
C VAL A 201 10.50 -3.30 19.34
N GLU A 202 10.81 -2.15 19.94
CA GLU A 202 12.15 -1.86 20.48
C GLU A 202 12.59 -2.87 21.54
N ASP A 203 11.70 -3.20 22.47
CA ASP A 203 11.94 -4.15 23.56
C ASP A 203 11.84 -5.62 23.10
N GLN A 204 11.49 -5.88 21.83
CA GLN A 204 11.20 -7.22 21.29
C GLN A 204 10.11 -7.95 22.09
N ASP A 205 9.17 -7.19 22.64
CA ASP A 205 8.03 -7.72 23.36
C ASP A 205 6.96 -8.15 22.37
N TRP A 206 6.94 -9.44 22.06
CA TRP A 206 5.97 -10.08 21.17
C TRP A 206 4.79 -10.72 21.92
N SER A 207 4.63 -10.44 23.21
CA SER A 207 3.57 -11.05 24.02
C SER A 207 2.17 -10.49 23.72
N HIS A 208 2.11 -9.38 22.98
CA HIS A 208 0.88 -8.64 22.70
C HIS A 208 0.24 -8.98 21.33
N LEU A 209 0.68 -10.03 20.63
CA LEU A 209 0.21 -10.38 19.28
C LEU A 209 -1.32 -10.56 19.18
N ASP A 210 -1.97 -11.02 20.25
CA ASP A 210 -3.42 -11.24 20.33
C ASP A 210 -4.19 -10.09 21.01
N GLU A 211 -3.55 -8.95 21.31
CA GLU A 211 -4.20 -7.78 21.93
C GLU A 211 -4.83 -6.80 20.92
N GLY A 212 -4.71 -7.12 19.63
CA GLY A 212 -5.26 -6.34 18.54
C GLY A 212 -6.79 -6.42 18.44
N PRO A 213 -7.40 -5.63 17.55
CA PRO A 213 -8.81 -5.77 17.20
C PRO A 213 -9.20 -7.18 16.73
N PHE A 214 -8.24 -7.92 16.16
CA PHE A 214 -8.43 -9.31 15.70
C PHE A 214 -7.36 -10.24 16.29
N PRO A 215 -7.60 -11.57 16.31
CA PRO A 215 -6.59 -12.54 16.71
C PRO A 215 -5.37 -12.53 15.78
N PHE A 216 -4.20 -12.93 16.28
CA PHE A 216 -2.96 -13.00 15.50
C PHE A 216 -3.10 -13.80 14.18
N GLU A 217 -3.82 -14.93 14.22
CA GLU A 217 -4.05 -15.79 13.06
C GLU A 217 -4.75 -15.05 11.91
N GLN A 218 -5.60 -14.05 12.21
CA GLN A 218 -6.27 -13.26 11.19
C GLN A 218 -5.31 -12.32 10.46
N TYR A 219 -4.32 -11.75 11.17
CA TYR A 219 -3.25 -10.96 10.56
C TYR A 219 -2.28 -11.86 9.76
N GLU A 220 -1.95 -13.05 10.25
CA GLU A 220 -1.17 -14.03 9.47
C GLU A 220 -1.88 -14.35 8.16
N LYS A 221 -3.20 -14.58 8.22
CA LYS A 221 -4.00 -14.79 7.01
C LYS A 221 -3.96 -13.57 6.09
N LEU A 222 -4.11 -12.36 6.61
CA LEU A 222 -4.03 -11.12 5.83
C LEU A 222 -2.70 -11.02 5.07
N TYR A 223 -1.56 -11.21 5.74
CA TYR A 223 -0.25 -11.16 5.09
C TYR A 223 -0.03 -12.29 4.08
N ASN A 224 -0.58 -13.49 4.34
CA ASN A 224 -0.55 -14.60 3.40
C ASN A 224 -1.41 -14.33 2.16
N ASP A 225 -2.61 -13.76 2.32
CA ASP A 225 -3.48 -13.36 1.21
C ASP A 225 -2.77 -12.31 0.34
N VAL A 226 -2.18 -11.27 0.94
CA VAL A 226 -1.40 -10.27 0.20
C VAL A 226 -0.24 -10.92 -0.56
N SER A 227 0.47 -11.84 0.09
CA SER A 227 1.60 -12.55 -0.51
C SER A 227 1.20 -13.40 -1.70
N LEU A 228 0.01 -14.00 -1.67
CA LEU A 228 -0.56 -14.75 -2.79
C LEU A 228 -0.67 -13.87 -4.04
N PHE A 229 -1.29 -12.69 -3.90
CA PHE A 229 -1.52 -11.78 -5.02
C PHE A 229 -0.23 -11.11 -5.53
N MET A 230 0.69 -10.74 -4.63
CA MET A 230 1.98 -10.16 -5.02
C MET A 230 2.84 -11.12 -5.84
N ARG A 231 2.81 -12.42 -5.51
CA ARG A 231 3.67 -13.45 -6.12
C ARG A 231 3.06 -14.11 -7.36
N GLN A 232 1.74 -14.26 -7.42
CA GLN A 232 1.10 -15.02 -8.50
C GLN A 232 0.70 -14.15 -9.71
N GLY A 233 0.90 -12.83 -9.65
CA GLY A 233 0.51 -11.91 -10.72
C GLY A 233 -1.01 -11.80 -10.94
N ILE A 234 -1.79 -12.50 -10.11
CA ILE A 234 -3.25 -12.55 -10.12
C ILE A 234 -3.80 -11.18 -9.75
N ASP A 235 -4.84 -10.78 -10.46
CA ASP A 235 -5.60 -9.57 -10.17
C ASP A 235 -6.46 -9.80 -8.91
N PRO A 236 -6.14 -9.18 -7.76
CA PRO A 236 -6.93 -9.34 -6.56
C PRO A 236 -8.36 -8.81 -6.72
N THR A 237 -8.66 -7.99 -7.74
CA THR A 237 -10.02 -7.51 -8.01
C THR A 237 -10.92 -8.57 -8.68
N GLN A 238 -10.34 -9.58 -9.35
CA GLN A 238 -11.09 -10.62 -10.07
C GLN A 238 -11.49 -11.80 -9.19
N GLU A 239 -10.57 -12.34 -8.37
CA GLU A 239 -10.89 -13.44 -7.45
C GLU A 239 -11.83 -13.02 -6.30
N GLN A 240 -11.92 -11.72 -6.01
CA GLN A 240 -12.89 -11.20 -5.05
C GLN A 240 -14.35 -11.44 -5.46
N SER A 241 -14.62 -11.65 -6.76
CA SER A 241 -15.94 -12.04 -7.25
C SER A 241 -16.22 -13.55 -7.05
N GLU A 242 -15.24 -14.42 -7.30
CA GLU A 242 -15.41 -15.88 -7.25
C GLU A 242 -15.30 -16.47 -5.83
N LEU A 243 -14.49 -15.88 -4.94
CA LEU A 243 -14.40 -16.31 -3.54
C LEU A 243 -15.69 -15.97 -2.76
N ALA A 244 -16.32 -14.82 -3.08
CA ALA A 244 -17.59 -14.40 -2.50
C ALA A 244 -18.75 -15.34 -2.90
N GLU A 245 -18.79 -15.79 -4.16
CA GLU A 245 -19.79 -16.76 -4.62
C GLU A 245 -19.63 -18.14 -3.96
N ASN A 246 -18.39 -18.58 -3.71
CA ASN A 246 -18.13 -19.88 -3.10
C ASN A 246 -18.45 -19.95 -1.59
N ILE A 247 -18.37 -18.82 -0.87
CA ILE A 247 -18.79 -18.76 0.54
C ILE A 247 -20.33 -18.77 0.66
N HIS A 248 -21.05 -18.12 -0.27
CA HIS A 248 -22.52 -18.18 -0.29
C HIS A 248 -23.08 -19.56 -0.65
N ARG A 249 -22.39 -20.33 -1.50
CA ARG A 249 -22.80 -21.72 -1.80
C ARG A 249 -22.56 -22.70 -0.65
N ARG A 250 -21.70 -22.37 0.32
CA ARG A 250 -21.44 -23.22 1.51
C ARG A 250 -22.31 -22.90 2.73
N LYS A 251 -22.96 -21.73 2.78
CA LYS A 251 -23.95 -21.39 3.82
C LYS A 251 -25.40 -21.77 3.45
N GLY A 252 -25.61 -22.34 2.27
CA GLY A 252 -26.92 -22.78 1.77
C GLY A 252 -27.04 -24.30 1.54
N ARG A 253 -26.20 -25.11 2.19
CA ARG A 253 -26.31 -26.58 2.20
C ARG A 253 -26.29 -27.12 3.61
#